data_AF-A0A821LW58-F1
#
_entry.id   AF-A0A821LW58-F1
#
_cell.length_a   1.000
_cell.length_b   1.000
_cell.length_c   1.000
_cell.angle_alpha   90.00
_cell.angle_beta   90.00
_cell.angle_gamma   90.00
#
_symmetry.space_group_name_H-M   'P 1'
#
loop_
_entity.id
_entity.type
_entity.pdbx_description
1 polymer ?
#
loop_
_entity_poly.entity_id
_entity_poly.type
_entity_poly.pdbx_seq_one_letter_code
_entity_poly.pdbx_strand_id
1 'polypeptide(L)'
;MHINSNTVLVGQTILLVPYKKHHVKKYHTWMENEEILELTASSPLSIDEEYEMQQTWLDDKDKCTFIVLSKEIFDRTHDEI
;
A
#
# COMPACT_ATOMS: atom_id res chain seq x y z
N MET A 1 -4.60 10.98 10.60
CA MET A 1 -6.08 11.13 10.55
C MET A 1 -6.62 9.90 9.85
N HIS A 2 -7.49 9.10 10.45
CA HIS A 2 -7.88 7.80 9.88
C HIS A 2 -9.06 7.86 8.91
N ILE A 3 -9.27 8.98 8.20
CA ILE A 3 -10.49 9.18 7.40
C ILE A 3 -10.65 8.10 6.33
N ASN A 4 -9.54 7.66 5.72
CA ASN A 4 -9.53 6.67 4.67
C ASN A 4 -9.35 5.23 5.18
N SER A 5 -9.16 5.00 6.49
CA SER A 5 -8.78 3.69 7.05
C SER A 5 -9.76 2.54 6.73
N ASN A 6 -11.02 2.88 6.47
CA ASN A 6 -12.10 1.94 6.13
C ASN A 6 -12.80 2.30 4.81
N THR A 7 -12.19 3.15 3.98
CA THR A 7 -12.78 3.61 2.73
C THR A 7 -12.11 2.92 1.55
N VAL A 8 -12.86 2.07 0.84
CA VAL A 8 -12.42 1.52 -0.45
C VAL A 8 -13.04 2.35 -1.56
N LEU A 9 -12.23 2.86 -2.47
CA LEU A 9 -12.70 3.57 -3.65
C LEU A 9 -12.78 2.58 -4.81
N VAL A 10 -13.98 2.40 -5.36
CA VAL A 10 -14.23 1.44 -6.44
C VAL A 10 -14.31 2.18 -7.77
N GLY A 11 -13.33 1.94 -8.64
CA GLY A 11 -13.32 2.41 -10.01
C GLY A 11 -13.93 1.40 -10.99
N GLN A 12 -13.83 1.72 -12.28
CA GLN A 12 -14.27 0.83 -13.36
C GLN A 12 -13.32 -0.37 -13.54
N THR A 13 -12.01 -0.15 -13.45
CA THR A 13 -10.97 -1.18 -13.68
C THR A 13 -10.08 -1.42 -12.47
N ILE A 14 -10.10 -0.52 -11.48
CA ILE A 14 -9.23 -0.57 -10.30
C ILE A 14 -10.02 -0.39 -9.01
N LEU A 15 -9.46 -0.84 -7.90
CA LEU A 15 -9.85 -0.46 -6.55
C LEU A 15 -8.69 0.26 -5.87
N LEU A 16 -9.01 1.22 -5.01
CA LEU A 16 -8.07 1.78 -4.05
C LEU A 16 -8.47 1.29 -2.67
N VAL A 17 -7.67 0.40 -2.09
CA VAL A 17 -7.89 -0.12 -0.73
C VAL A 17 -6.93 0.58 0.23
N PRO A 18 -7.32 0.84 1.50
CA PRO A 18 -6.44 1.52 2.45
C PRO A 18 -5.18 0.69 2.71
N TYR A 19 -4.01 1.34 2.70
CA TYR A 19 -2.76 0.65 3.02
C TYR A 19 -2.73 0.22 4.50
N LYS A 20 -2.55 -1.08 4.73
CA LYS A 20 -2.67 -1.74 6.05
C LYS A 20 -1.49 -2.67 6.32
N LYS A 21 -1.26 -3.01 7.59
CA LYS A 21 -0.14 -3.87 8.04
C LYS A 21 0.04 -5.18 7.25
N HIS A 22 -1.04 -5.84 6.82
CA HIS A 22 -0.92 -7.08 6.04
C HIS A 22 -0.33 -6.87 4.63
N HIS A 23 -0.44 -5.66 4.08
CA HIS A 23 0.18 -5.31 2.80
C HIS A 23 1.69 -5.10 2.89
N VAL A 24 2.24 -4.83 4.08
CA VAL A 24 3.65 -4.44 4.29
C VAL A 24 4.60 -5.48 3.71
N LYS A 25 4.34 -6.78 3.93
CA LYS A 25 5.20 -7.84 3.38
C LYS A 25 5.26 -7.81 1.85
N LYS A 26 4.12 -7.62 1.20
CA LYS A 26 4.05 -7.53 -0.26
C LYS A 26 4.72 -6.26 -0.76
N TYR A 27 4.45 -5.13 -0.12
CA TYR A 27 5.08 -3.85 -0.42
C TYR A 27 6.62 -3.92 -0.29
N HIS A 28 7.12 -4.53 0.78
CA HIS A 28 8.55 -4.73 1.00
C HIS A 28 9.20 -5.50 -0.16
N THR A 29 8.57 -6.56 -0.67
CA THR A 29 9.09 -7.28 -1.85
C THR A 29 9.16 -6.43 -3.12
N TRP A 30 8.34 -5.38 -3.23
CA TRP A 30 8.47 -4.41 -4.32
C TRP A 30 9.65 -3.46 -4.08
N MET A 31 9.86 -3.05 -2.84
CA MET A 31 10.98 -2.17 -2.44
C MET A 31 12.33 -2.87 -2.41
N GLU A 32 12.39 -4.19 -2.59
CA GLU A 32 13.64 -4.93 -2.84
C GLU A 32 14.17 -4.71 -4.27
N ASN A 33 13.38 -4.14 -5.19
CA ASN A 33 13.79 -3.87 -6.57
C ASN A 33 14.47 -2.50 -6.69
N GLU A 34 15.74 -2.50 -7.12
CA GLU A 34 16.56 -1.29 -7.31
C GLU A 34 15.93 -0.26 -8.26
N GLU A 35 15.29 -0.71 -9.36
CA GLU A 35 14.64 0.19 -10.32
C GLU A 35 13.46 0.92 -9.66
N ILE A 36 12.68 0.22 -8.83
CA ILE A 36 11.56 0.82 -8.11
C ILE A 36 12.05 1.81 -7.06
N LEU A 37 13.11 1.46 -6.32
CA LEU A 37 13.74 2.38 -5.37
C LEU A 37 14.23 3.66 -6.06
N GLU A 38 14.91 3.54 -7.21
CA GLU A 38 15.39 4.69 -7.97
C GLU A 38 14.24 5.57 -8.49
N LEU A 39 13.24 4.96 -9.12
CA LEU A 39 12.08 5.68 -9.67
C LEU A 39 11.22 6.37 -8.59
N THR A 40 11.22 5.83 -7.38
CA THR A 40 10.49 6.41 -6.23
C THR A 40 11.37 7.32 -5.37
N ALA A 41 12.66 7.46 -5.69
CA ALA A 41 13.67 8.13 -4.85
C ALA A 41 13.67 7.60 -3.40
N SER A 42 13.40 6.31 -3.24
CA SER A 42 13.38 5.61 -1.95
C SER A 42 14.72 4.98 -1.64
N SER A 43 14.97 4.69 -0.37
CA SER A 43 16.10 3.87 0.08
C SER A 43 15.57 2.53 0.60
N PRO A 44 16.34 1.44 0.50
CA PRO A 44 15.93 0.15 1.05
C PRO A 44 15.79 0.25 2.57
N LEU A 45 14.74 -0.37 3.09
CA LEU A 45 14.46 -0.46 4.51
C LEU A 45 14.37 -1.93 4.92
N SER A 46 14.67 -2.23 6.18
CA SER A 46 14.34 -3.52 6.77
C SER A 46 12.82 -3.70 6.88
N ILE A 47 12.37 -4.95 6.96
CA ILE A 47 10.94 -5.25 7.10
C ILE A 47 10.32 -4.60 8.34
N ASP A 48 11.07 -4.47 9.45
CA ASP A 48 10.59 -3.84 10.68
C ASP A 48 10.44 -2.31 10.49
N GLU A 49 11.39 -1.66 9.81
CA GLU A 49 11.30 -0.25 9.46
C GLU A 49 10.11 0.04 8.53
N GLU A 50 9.76 -0.87 7.62
CA GLU A 50 8.57 -0.75 6.78
C GLU A 50 7.26 -0.79 7.59
N TYR A 51 7.20 -1.62 8.66
CA TYR A 51 6.04 -1.61 9.56
C TYR A 51 5.93 -0.29 10.34
N GLU A 52 7.06 0.26 10.79
CA GLU A 52 7.10 1.56 11.45
C GLU A 52 6.65 2.66 10.49
N MET A 53 7.18 2.69 9.26
CA MET A 53 6.80 3.65 8.23
C MET A 53 5.32 3.54 7.87
N GLN A 54 4.78 2.33 7.69
CA GLN A 54 3.35 2.13 7.46
C GLN A 54 2.50 2.76 8.57
N GLN A 55 2.92 2.63 9.83
CA GLN A 55 2.22 3.24 10.95
C GLN A 55 2.27 4.77 10.88
N THR A 56 3.45 5.35 10.57
CA THR A 56 3.56 6.81 10.40
C THR A 56 2.65 7.34 9.29
N TRP A 57 2.55 6.62 8.17
CA TRP A 57 1.69 6.98 7.05
C TRP A 57 0.21 6.86 7.38
N LEU A 58 -0.18 5.86 8.17
CA LEU A 58 -1.56 5.68 8.63
C LEU A 58 -1.99 6.80 9.59
N ASP A 59 -1.06 7.30 10.41
CA ASP A 59 -1.32 8.33 11.41
C ASP A 59 -1.21 9.77 10.87
N ASP A 60 -0.55 9.94 9.72
CA ASP A 60 -0.41 11.22 9.01
C ASP A 60 -1.79 11.87 8.80
N LYS A 61 -1.89 13.17 9.12
CA LYS A 61 -3.16 13.91 9.07
C LYS A 61 -3.42 14.51 7.70
N ASP A 62 -2.39 14.69 6.91
CA ASP A 62 -2.43 15.39 5.63
C ASP A 62 -2.31 14.42 4.44
N LYS A 63 -2.14 13.12 4.71
CA LYS A 63 -2.00 12.08 3.70
C LYS A 63 -3.06 11.00 3.82
N CYS A 64 -3.37 10.38 2.69
CA CYS A 64 -4.18 9.18 2.60
C CYS A 64 -3.47 8.19 1.68
N THR A 65 -3.02 7.07 2.23
CA THR A 65 -2.27 6.05 1.47
C THR A 65 -3.17 4.90 1.08
N PHE A 66 -3.11 4.50 -0.19
CA PHE A 66 -3.88 3.40 -0.76
C PHE A 66 -2.98 2.43 -1.52
N ILE A 67 -3.40 1.17 -1.56
CA ILE A 67 -2.89 0.17 -2.50
C ILE A 67 -3.85 0.11 -3.69
N VAL A 68 -3.29 0.10 -4.90
CA VAL A 68 -4.04 -0.02 -6.15
C VAL A 68 -4.19 -1.50 -6.48
N LEU A 69 -5.43 -1.96 -6.62
CA LEU A 69 -5.75 -3.33 -7.03
C LEU A 69 -6.40 -3.34 -8.42
N SER A 70 -6.15 -4.39 -9.18
CA SER A 70 -6.96 -4.69 -10.38
C SER A 70 -8.33 -5.23 -9.96
N LYS A 71 -9.39 -4.61 -10.47
CA LYS A 71 -10.77 -5.01 -10.15
C LYS A 71 -11.11 -6.38 -10.67
N GLU A 72 -10.68 -6.72 -11.88
CA GLU A 72 -10.93 -8.04 -12.46
C GLU A 72 -10.31 -9.16 -11.61
N ILE A 73 -9.08 -8.95 -11.13
CA ILE A 73 -8.39 -9.94 -10.30
C ILE A 73 -9.08 -10.05 -8.95
N PHE A 74 -9.34 -8.91 -8.30
CA PHE A 74 -9.99 -8.87 -7.00
C PHE A 74 -11.39 -9.49 -7.03
N ASP A 75 -12.22 -9.20 -8.03
CA ASP A 75 -13.56 -9.79 -8.16
C ASP A 75 -13.51 -11.33 -8.30
N ARG A 76 -12.40 -11.88 -8.81
CA ARG A 76 -12.18 -13.33 -8.95
C ARG A 76 -11.60 -13.98 -7.69
N THR A 77 -10.65 -13.34 -7.02
CA THR A 77 -9.89 -13.93 -5.90
C THR A 77 -10.39 -13.50 -4.52
N HIS A 78 -11.03 -12.33 -4.44
CA HIS A 78 -11.34 -11.62 -3.20
C HIS A 78 -10.09 -11.43 -2.31
N ASP A 79 -8.92 -11.31 -2.95
CA ASP A 79 -7.62 -11.17 -2.30
C ASP A 79 -6.99 -9.83 -2.65
N GLU A 80 -6.48 -9.14 -1.63
CA GLU A 80 -5.82 -7.83 -1.74
C GLU A 80 -4.29 -7.97 -1.87
N ILE A 81 -3.74 -9.19 -1.84
CA ILE A 81 -2.29 -9.50 -1.83
C ILE A 81 -1.78 -10.13 -3.12
#